data_AF-A0A173VWU6-F1
#
_entry.id   AF-A0A173VWU6-F1
#
_cell.length_a   1.000
_cell.length_b   1.000
_cell.length_c   1.000
_cell.angle_alpha   90.00
_cell.angle_beta   90.00
_cell.angle_gamma   90.00
#
_symmetry.space_group_name_H-M   'P 1'
#
loop_
_entity.id
_entity.type
_entity.pdbx_description
1 polymer ?
#
loop_
_entity_poly.entity_id
_entity_poly.type
_entity_poly.pdbx_seq_one_letter_code
_entity_poly.pdbx_strand_id
1 'polypeptide(L)'
;MTKRDKPAMSEEEFEKAIKELAQKEFATGKRDDAAYRKLCMQHGETVSPDRKTIYESSMRKTGGKMNEACMFWDNNGNKTLSYNPESRNWKAISTEEEFARARVFTSIYNDELARLKKEYGENAKGTVSYQQIQSDLAASMKAPSPGSSLDIQI
;
A
#
# COMPACT_ATOMS: atom_id res chain seq x y z
N MET A 1 -7.38 -12.98 -9.67
CA MET A 1 -6.57 -11.83 -10.10
C MET A 1 -5.36 -12.39 -10.80
N THR A 2 -5.12 -12.00 -12.06
CA THR A 2 -3.88 -12.37 -12.77
C THR A 2 -2.75 -11.51 -12.24
N LYS A 3 -1.57 -12.08 -12.03
CA LYS A 3 -0.41 -11.28 -11.64
C LYS A 3 -0.03 -10.34 -12.79
N ARG A 4 0.23 -9.07 -12.49
CA ARG A 4 0.77 -8.14 -13.49
C ARG A 4 2.27 -8.36 -13.63
N ASP A 5 2.75 -8.38 -14.88
CA ASP A 5 4.18 -8.55 -15.19
C ASP A 5 5.03 -7.35 -14.78
N LYS A 6 4.41 -6.16 -14.72
CA LYS A 6 5.05 -4.91 -14.32
C LYS A 6 4.25 -4.22 -13.22
N PRO A 7 4.93 -3.59 -12.24
CA PRO A 7 4.25 -2.81 -11.21
C PRO A 7 3.48 -1.64 -11.83
N ALA A 8 2.47 -1.13 -11.10
CA ALA A 8 1.67 0.00 -11.56
C ALA A 8 2.48 1.32 -11.64
N MET A 9 3.52 1.43 -10.82
CA MET A 9 4.45 2.56 -10.71
C MET A 9 5.73 2.07 -9.98
N SER A 10 6.79 2.87 -9.93
CA SER A 10 8.01 2.54 -9.17
C SER A 10 7.77 2.60 -7.65
N GLU A 11 8.71 2.08 -6.86
CA GLU A 11 8.63 2.15 -5.39
C GLU A 11 8.66 3.59 -4.88
N GLU A 12 9.48 4.45 -5.50
CA GLU A 12 9.57 5.87 -5.18
C GLU A 12 8.27 6.59 -5.54
N GLU A 13 7.65 6.24 -6.67
CA GLU A 13 6.35 6.77 -7.07
C GLU A 13 5.24 6.32 -6.10
N PHE A 14 5.27 5.08 -5.63
CA PHE A 14 4.36 4.59 -4.60
C PHE A 14 4.55 5.33 -3.28
N GLU A 15 5.77 5.48 -2.80
CA GLU A 15 6.05 6.22 -1.56
C GLU A 15 5.52 7.66 -1.65
N LYS A 16 5.77 8.33 -2.78
CA LYS A 16 5.26 9.68 -3.04
C LYS A 16 3.73 9.70 -3.06
N ALA A 17 3.08 8.77 -3.77
CA ALA A 17 1.63 8.69 -3.84
C ALA A 17 0.97 8.43 -2.47
N ILE A 18 1.60 7.60 -1.63
CA ILE A 18 1.12 7.32 -0.26
C ILE A 18 1.20 8.58 0.60
N LYS A 19 2.33 9.30 0.54
CA LYS A 19 2.52 10.58 1.24
C LYS A 19 1.53 11.63 0.75
N GLU A 20 1.37 11.77 -0.56
CA GLU A 20 0.40 12.71 -1.15
C GLU A 20 -1.04 12.41 -0.73
N LEU A 21 -1.42 11.13 -0.62
CA LEU A 21 -2.74 10.75 -0.10
C LEU A 21 -2.90 11.24 1.35
N ALA A 22 -1.95 10.93 2.23
CA ALA A 22 -1.98 11.39 3.62
C ALA A 22 -2.07 12.92 3.74
N GLN A 23 -1.32 13.65 2.91
CA GLN A 23 -1.34 15.12 2.86
C GLN A 23 -2.70 15.68 2.40
N LYS A 24 -3.31 15.09 1.37
CA LYS A 24 -4.64 15.48 0.88
C LYS A 24 -5.73 15.21 1.93
N GLU A 25 -5.65 14.07 2.62
CA GLU A 25 -6.59 13.74 3.70
C GLU A 25 -6.40 14.60 4.94
N PHE A 26 -5.15 14.97 5.26
CA PHE A 26 -4.87 15.94 6.31
C PHE A 26 -5.44 17.31 5.96
N ALA A 27 -5.24 17.78 4.73
CA ALA A 27 -5.71 19.08 4.28
C ALA A 27 -7.24 19.19 4.22
N THR A 28 -7.92 18.12 3.80
CA THR A 28 -9.39 18.10 3.69
C THR A 28 -10.09 17.74 5.00
N GLY A 29 -9.36 17.22 5.99
CA GLY A 29 -9.91 16.66 7.22
C GLY A 29 -10.57 15.29 7.04
N LYS A 30 -10.76 14.81 5.80
CA LYS A 30 -11.56 13.63 5.46
C LYS A 30 -10.70 12.54 4.86
N ARG A 31 -10.99 11.30 5.24
CA ARG A 31 -10.32 10.12 4.67
C ARG A 31 -10.94 9.72 3.34
N ASP A 32 -10.12 9.37 2.35
CA ASP A 32 -10.57 8.77 1.10
C ASP A 32 -10.30 7.27 1.14
N ASP A 33 -11.24 6.53 1.74
CA ASP A 33 -11.13 5.08 1.88
C ASP A 33 -11.03 4.35 0.54
N ALA A 34 -11.62 4.91 -0.53
CA ALA A 34 -11.57 4.31 -1.86
C ALA A 34 -10.17 4.46 -2.47
N ALA A 35 -9.57 5.65 -2.40
CA ALA A 35 -8.20 5.90 -2.84
C ALA A 35 -7.20 5.11 -1.99
N TYR A 36 -7.37 5.09 -0.66
CA TYR A 36 -6.54 4.32 0.26
C TYR A 36 -6.53 2.83 -0.11
N ARG A 37 -7.71 2.21 -0.23
CA ARG A 37 -7.81 0.78 -0.57
C ARG A 37 -7.20 0.50 -1.94
N LYS A 38 -7.48 1.34 -2.93
CA LYS A 38 -6.96 1.17 -4.29
C LYS A 38 -5.42 1.23 -4.30
N LEU A 39 -4.83 2.23 -3.65
CA LEU A 39 -3.38 2.40 -3.64
C LEU A 39 -2.68 1.28 -2.85
N CYS A 40 -3.26 0.86 -1.71
CA CYS A 40 -2.75 -0.28 -0.93
C CYS A 40 -2.77 -1.58 -1.75
N MET A 41 -3.86 -1.85 -2.47
CA MET A 41 -3.94 -3.00 -3.38
C MET A 41 -2.89 -2.92 -4.49
N GLN A 42 -2.70 -1.76 -5.12
CA GLN A 42 -1.72 -1.58 -6.19
C GLN A 42 -0.27 -1.77 -5.71
N HIS A 43 0.04 -1.29 -4.51
CA HIS A 43 1.37 -1.47 -3.90
C HIS A 43 1.65 -2.94 -3.56
N GLY A 44 0.66 -3.68 -3.08
CA GLY A 44 0.78 -5.11 -2.76
C GLY A 44 0.73 -6.06 -3.97
N GLU A 45 0.34 -5.58 -5.15
CA GLU A 45 0.11 -6.43 -6.32
C GLU A 45 1.39 -7.10 -6.86
N THR A 46 2.55 -6.46 -6.67
CA THR A 46 3.85 -6.97 -7.13
C THR A 46 4.25 -8.29 -6.49
N VAL A 47 3.87 -8.47 -5.22
CA VAL A 47 4.12 -9.67 -4.41
C VAL A 47 2.91 -10.60 -4.38
N SER A 48 1.79 -10.21 -5.00
CA SER A 48 0.59 -11.03 -5.02
C SER A 48 0.80 -12.30 -5.88
N PRO A 49 0.35 -13.48 -5.42
CA PRO A 49 0.37 -14.68 -6.23
C PRO A 49 -0.58 -14.56 -7.42
N ASP A 50 -0.25 -15.22 -8.54
CA ASP A 50 -1.13 -15.36 -9.69
C ASP A 50 -2.25 -16.37 -9.40
N ARG A 51 -3.21 -15.92 -8.58
CA ARG A 51 -4.35 -16.74 -8.13
C ARG A 51 -5.18 -17.28 -9.30
N LYS A 52 -5.23 -16.56 -10.42
CA LYS A 52 -5.96 -17.01 -11.61
C LYS A 52 -5.24 -18.21 -12.23
N THR A 53 -3.95 -18.09 -12.51
CA THR A 53 -3.16 -19.19 -13.06
C THR A 53 -3.12 -20.39 -12.12
N ILE A 54 -3.02 -20.16 -10.80
CA ILE A 54 -3.10 -21.23 -9.79
C ILE A 54 -4.44 -21.97 -9.89
N TYR A 55 -5.55 -21.24 -9.92
CA TYR A 55 -6.88 -21.83 -10.08
C TYR A 55 -6.99 -22.63 -11.38
N GLU A 56 -6.64 -22.03 -12.52
CA GLU A 56 -6.75 -22.68 -13.84
C GLU A 56 -5.89 -23.94 -13.93
N SER A 57 -4.68 -23.91 -13.37
CA SER A 57 -3.78 -25.07 -13.28
C SER A 57 -4.41 -26.20 -12.47
N SER A 58 -5.00 -25.89 -11.32
CA SER A 58 -5.71 -26.87 -10.50
C SER A 58 -6.92 -27.45 -11.24
N MET A 59 -7.74 -26.62 -11.87
CA MET A 59 -8.92 -27.08 -12.62
C MET A 59 -8.56 -27.97 -13.79
N ARG A 60 -7.47 -27.68 -14.50
CA ARG A 60 -6.98 -28.54 -15.59
C ARG A 60 -6.57 -29.92 -15.07
N LYS A 61 -5.93 -30.00 -13.89
CA LYS A 61 -5.52 -31.27 -13.27
C LYS A 61 -6.70 -32.11 -12.79
N THR A 62 -7.80 -31.49 -12.35
CA THR A 62 -8.99 -32.19 -11.86
C THR A 62 -10.05 -32.45 -12.94
N GLY A 63 -9.77 -32.09 -14.19
CA GLY A 63 -10.75 -32.20 -15.28
C GLY A 63 -11.99 -31.31 -15.05
N GLY A 64 -11.81 -30.17 -14.38
CA GLY A 64 -12.87 -29.21 -14.09
C GLY A 64 -13.75 -29.55 -12.89
N LYS A 65 -13.47 -30.64 -12.18
CA LYS A 65 -14.30 -31.10 -11.06
C LYS A 65 -13.88 -30.43 -9.74
N MET A 66 -14.84 -29.83 -9.05
CA MET A 66 -14.74 -29.32 -7.67
C MET A 66 -15.99 -29.75 -6.92
N ASN A 67 -15.90 -30.84 -6.18
CA ASN A 67 -17.07 -31.50 -5.59
C ASN A 67 -17.34 -31.01 -4.16
N GLU A 68 -16.37 -30.30 -3.56
CA GLU A 68 -16.34 -29.93 -2.15
C GLU A 68 -15.65 -28.56 -1.96
N ALA A 69 -15.59 -28.09 -0.71
CA ALA A 69 -14.79 -26.93 -0.35
C ALA A 69 -13.32 -27.15 -0.74
N CYS A 70 -12.75 -26.18 -1.44
CA CYS A 70 -11.41 -26.29 -1.99
C CYS A 70 -10.51 -25.17 -1.49
N MET A 71 -9.23 -25.49 -1.35
CA MET A 71 -8.16 -24.54 -1.10
C MET A 71 -7.13 -24.65 -2.22
N PHE A 72 -6.46 -23.54 -2.50
CA PHE A 72 -5.48 -23.44 -3.56
C PHE A 72 -4.16 -22.93 -2.99
N TRP A 73 -3.07 -23.55 -3.44
CA TRP A 73 -1.73 -23.24 -2.99
C TRP A 73 -0.88 -22.74 -4.15
N ASP A 74 0.03 -21.80 -3.89
CA ASP A 74 1.09 -21.46 -4.82
C ASP A 74 2.23 -22.50 -4.77
N ASN A 75 3.22 -22.32 -5.65
CA ASN A 75 4.39 -23.21 -5.72
C ASN A 75 5.28 -23.17 -4.47
N ASN A 76 5.11 -22.16 -3.61
CA ASN A 76 5.85 -21.99 -2.37
C ASN A 76 5.11 -22.63 -1.18
N GLY A 77 3.93 -23.23 -1.42
CA GLY A 77 3.12 -23.84 -0.37
C GLY A 77 2.27 -22.83 0.43
N ASN A 78 2.14 -21.59 -0.02
CA ASN A 78 1.23 -20.63 0.61
C ASN A 78 -0.21 -20.87 0.14
N LYS A 79 -1.16 -20.72 1.06
CA LYS A 79 -2.58 -20.70 0.73
C LYS A 79 -2.91 -19.37 0.06
N THR A 80 -3.57 -19.40 -1.10
CA THR A 80 -3.79 -18.19 -1.90
C THR A 80 -5.26 -17.90 -2.18
N LEU A 81 -6.10 -18.93 -2.22
CA LEU A 81 -7.51 -18.82 -2.56
C LEU A 81 -8.28 -19.98 -1.90
N SER A 82 -9.51 -19.72 -1.50
CA SER A 82 -10.47 -20.76 -1.13
C SER A 82 -11.81 -20.57 -1.82
N TYR A 83 -12.49 -21.69 -2.02
CA TYR A 83 -13.86 -21.75 -2.51
C TYR A 83 -14.72 -22.54 -1.54
N ASN A 84 -15.87 -21.99 -1.19
CA ASN A 84 -16.91 -22.68 -0.43
C ASN A 84 -18.12 -22.93 -1.35
N PRO A 85 -18.49 -24.21 -1.62
CA PRO A 85 -19.59 -24.55 -2.51
C PRO A 85 -20.97 -24.22 -1.95
N GLU A 86 -21.15 -24.29 -0.62
CA GLU A 86 -22.43 -24.01 0.04
C GLU A 86 -22.80 -22.52 -0.09
N SER A 87 -21.85 -21.65 0.21
CA SER A 87 -22.01 -20.19 0.07
C SER A 87 -21.72 -19.67 -1.34
N ARG A 88 -21.23 -20.54 -2.23
CA ARG A 88 -20.75 -20.21 -3.59
C ARG A 88 -19.74 -19.05 -3.60
N ASN A 89 -18.96 -18.93 -2.52
CA ASN A 89 -18.15 -17.75 -2.27
C ASN A 89 -16.66 -18.06 -2.45
N TRP A 90 -15.97 -17.12 -3.09
CA TRP A 90 -14.52 -17.16 -3.27
C TRP A 90 -13.85 -16.20 -2.31
N LYS A 91 -12.77 -16.65 -1.66
CA LYS A 91 -11.99 -15.81 -0.75
C LYS A 91 -10.52 -15.85 -1.11
N ALA A 92 -9.96 -14.71 -1.49
CA ALA A 92 -8.52 -14.54 -1.58
C ALA A 92 -7.92 -14.61 -0.16
N ILE A 93 -6.86 -15.38 -0.01
CA ILE A 93 -6.10 -15.50 1.23
C ILE A 93 -4.80 -14.73 1.01
N SER A 94 -4.54 -13.75 1.88
CA SER A 94 -3.32 -12.94 1.82
C SER A 94 -2.10 -13.76 2.27
N THR A 95 -1.02 -13.66 1.52
CA THR A 95 0.29 -14.25 1.87
C THR A 95 1.05 -13.35 2.86
N GLU A 96 2.10 -13.87 3.50
CA GLU A 96 2.93 -13.05 4.40
C GLU A 96 3.61 -11.89 3.64
N GLU A 97 3.99 -12.08 2.38
CA GLU A 97 4.56 -11.02 1.56
C GLU A 97 3.55 -9.90 1.27
N GLU A 98 2.30 -10.25 0.96
CA GLU A 98 1.22 -9.26 0.80
C GLU A 98 0.94 -8.52 2.11
N PHE A 99 0.97 -9.22 3.25
CA PHE A 99 0.87 -8.58 4.57
C PHE A 99 2.05 -7.65 4.86
N ALA A 100 3.28 -8.08 4.56
CA ALA A 100 4.47 -7.26 4.75
C ALA A 100 4.40 -5.96 3.93
N ARG A 101 3.95 -6.04 2.67
CA ARG A 101 3.71 -4.86 1.82
C ARG A 101 2.61 -3.95 2.37
N ALA A 102 1.52 -4.50 2.90
CA ALA A 102 0.47 -3.72 3.54
C ALA A 102 0.96 -3.01 4.81
N ARG A 103 1.87 -3.62 5.59
CA ARG A 103 2.51 -2.99 6.75
C ARG A 103 3.40 -1.81 6.33
N VAL A 104 4.22 -1.97 5.29
CA VAL A 104 5.04 -0.88 4.74
C VAL A 104 4.18 0.29 4.28
N PHE A 105 3.11 0.00 3.51
CA PHE A 105 2.15 1.01 3.09
C PHE A 105 1.59 1.80 4.29
N THR A 106 1.15 1.07 5.32
CA THR A 106 0.56 1.66 6.51
C THR A 106 1.57 2.49 7.30
N SER A 107 2.84 2.07 7.36
CA SER A 107 3.91 2.84 8.01
C SER A 107 4.12 4.17 7.31
N ILE A 108 4.40 4.17 6.00
CA ILE A 108 4.64 5.40 5.23
C ILE A 108 3.48 6.39 5.40
N TYR A 109 2.25 5.88 5.30
CA TYR A 109 1.05 6.68 5.46
C TYR A 109 0.94 7.30 6.86
N ASN A 110 1.14 6.52 7.93
CA ASN A 110 1.05 7.00 9.31
C ASN A 110 2.21 7.91 9.69
N ASP A 111 3.41 7.64 9.20
CA ASP A 111 4.61 8.45 9.43
C ASP A 111 4.42 9.84 8.83
N GLU A 112 3.83 9.94 7.63
CA GLU A 112 3.50 11.23 7.02
C GLU A 112 2.42 11.98 7.80
N LEU A 113 1.37 11.29 8.28
CA LEU A 113 0.38 11.92 9.16
C LEU A 113 1.00 12.43 10.47
N ALA A 114 1.91 11.66 11.07
CA ALA A 114 2.62 12.06 12.29
C ALA A 114 3.51 13.28 12.04
N ARG A 115 4.21 13.33 10.89
CA ARG A 115 4.99 14.50 10.45
C ARG A 115 4.10 15.74 10.33
N LEU A 116 2.97 15.63 9.64
CA LEU A 116 2.02 16.73 9.46
C LEU A 116 1.46 17.25 10.79
N LYS A 117 1.11 16.34 11.72
CA LYS A 117 0.67 16.71 13.07
C LYS A 117 1.76 17.41 13.88
N LYS A 118 3.02 16.98 13.75
CA LYS A 118 4.16 17.62 14.41
C LYS A 118 4.41 19.03 13.87
N GLU A 119 4.26 19.22 12.56
CA GLU A 119 4.54 20.49 11.88
C GLU A 119 3.42 21.51 12.08
N TYR A 120 2.16 21.10 11.89
CA TYR A 120 1.02 22.02 11.92
C TYR A 120 0.19 21.96 13.21
N GLY A 121 0.36 20.92 14.02
CA GLY A 121 -0.41 20.65 15.23
C GLY A 121 -1.51 19.62 15.03
N GLU A 122 -1.87 18.93 16.12
CA GLU A 122 -2.89 17.86 16.12
C GLU A 122 -4.28 18.33 15.63
N ASN A 123 -4.64 19.59 15.89
CA ASN A 123 -5.93 20.18 15.54
C ASN A 123 -5.93 20.88 14.17
N ALA A 124 -4.83 20.81 13.41
CA ALA A 124 -4.69 21.49 12.12
C ALA A 124 -5.25 20.70 10.94
N LYS A 125 -5.75 19.48 11.20
CA LYS A 125 -6.39 18.65 10.18
C LYS A 125 -7.65 19.37 9.65
N GLY A 126 -7.74 19.55 8.34
CA GLY A 126 -8.84 20.25 7.68
C GLY A 126 -8.72 21.78 7.68
N THR A 127 -7.68 22.36 8.30
CA THR A 127 -7.48 23.82 8.34
C THR A 127 -6.29 24.27 7.50
N VAL A 128 -5.29 23.42 7.30
CA VAL A 128 -4.14 23.68 6.43
C VAL A 128 -4.45 23.22 5.01
N SER A 129 -4.28 24.10 4.03
CA SER A 129 -4.54 23.76 2.62
C SER A 129 -3.47 22.81 2.06
N TYR A 130 -3.83 22.00 1.07
CA TYR A 130 -2.87 21.13 0.40
C TYR A 130 -1.76 21.93 -0.29
N GLN A 131 -2.07 23.11 -0.87
CA GLN A 131 -1.05 23.97 -1.46
C GLN A 131 -0.04 24.48 -0.42
N GLN A 132 -0.49 24.81 0.80
CA GLN A 132 0.41 25.22 1.88
C GLN A 132 1.38 24.08 2.22
N ILE A 133 0.87 22.86 2.40
CA ILE A 133 1.69 21.67 2.67
C ILE A 133 2.75 21.46 1.58
N GLN A 134 2.37 21.56 0.30
CA GLN A 134 3.34 21.42 -0.80
C GLN A 134 4.41 22.54 -0.81
N SER A 135 4.00 23.76 -0.45
CA SER A 135 4.91 24.91 -0.43
C SER A 135 5.94 24.77 0.69
N ASP A 136 5.52 24.35 1.88
CA ASP A 136 6.39 24.14 3.04
C ASP A 136 7.36 22.97 2.81
N LEU A 137 6.89 21.88 2.20
CA LEU A 137 7.75 20.78 1.77
C LEU A 137 8.85 21.26 0.81
N ALA A 138 8.48 22.01 -0.22
CA ALA A 138 9.45 22.55 -1.18
C ALA A 138 10.44 23.54 -0.53
N ALA A 139 10.01 24.29 0.48
CA ALA A 139 10.87 25.19 1.24
C ALA A 139 11.86 24.42 2.14
N SER A 140 11.40 23.36 2.82
CA SER A 140 12.26 22.51 3.66
C SER A 140 13.37 21.80 2.87
N MET A 141 13.08 21.38 1.63
CA MET A 141 14.08 20.79 0.74
C MET A 141 15.16 21.78 0.26
N LYS A 142 14.87 23.09 0.33
CA LYS A 142 15.80 24.17 -0.06
C LYS A 142 16.61 24.74 1.12
N ALA A 143 16.20 24.47 2.35
CA ALA A 143 16.94 24.91 3.52
C ALA A 143 18.24 24.08 3.66
N PRO A 144 19.41 24.70 3.89
CA PRO A 144 20.61 23.97 4.22
C PRO A 144 20.37 23.16 5.50
N SER A 145 20.76 21.88 5.49
CA SER A 145 20.83 21.07 6.72
C SER A 145 21.63 21.85 7.78
N PRO A 146 21.09 22.07 9.00
CA PRO A 146 21.85 22.68 10.09
C PRO A 146 22.83 21.62 10.63
N GLY A 147 23.90 21.34 9.88
CA GLY A 147 24.73 20.18 10.14
C GLY A 147 26.10 20.16 9.45
N SER A 148 26.70 21.32 9.14
CA SER A 148 28.13 21.40 8.81
C SER A 148 28.64 22.84 8.82
N SER A 149 28.96 23.39 9.99
CA SER A 149 30.11 24.28 10.21
C SER A 149 30.17 24.61 11.70
N LEU A 150 30.90 23.78 12.45
CA LEU A 150 31.57 24.24 13.66
C LEU A 150 33.04 24.33 13.28
N ASP A 151 33.42 25.46 12.68
CA ASP A 151 34.81 25.85 12.52
C ASP A 151 35.34 26.24 13.90
N ILE A 152 35.92 25.27 14.61
CA ILE A 152 36.77 25.54 15.76
C ILE A 152 38.17 25.80 15.18
N GLN A 153 38.55 27.07 15.11
CA GLN A 153 39.95 27.45 14.92
C GLN A 153 40.69 27.26 16.27
N ILE A 154 41.77 26.47 16.23
CA ILE A 154 42.78 26.32 17.30
C ILE A 154 43.84 27.41 17.12
#